data_AF-A0A9N9GCU1-F1
#
_entry.id   AF-A0A9N9GCU1-F1
#
_cell.length_a   1.000
_cell.length_b   1.000
_cell.length_c   1.000
_cell.angle_alpha   90.00
_cell.angle_beta   90.00
_cell.angle_gamma   90.00
#
_symmetry.space_group_name_H-M   'P 1'
#
loop_
_entity.id
_entity.type
_entity.pdbx_description
1 polymer ?
#
loop_
_entity_poly.entity_id
_entity_poly.type
_entity_poly.pdbx_seq_one_letter_code
_entity_poly.pdbx_strand_id
1 'polypeptide(L)'
;MSSARFRFLLNHKYLFGAKLINIQRASFSTTIPALAKAQVKKEVKKKAPAFKQVRNEEKPKGKRSQSSTGFHESNVGKSNPKFYKQKPIVQVEEAKPGGLSVDAVGKMYTYPNDIMEKINVFGVPLVMSKEMKIFPKLSWVARDATLDLAKKLDESKNKPSTETRIILVGPLGVGKSSILLQMVGHALAADWIVIYIPSAIDLINGKYAYVQVSSDNYVQPTLIVKILKQVHSVNNDKFTVQDYKTIADLIDRSKSGPAAQTALEQMFDIIDKSSMPVLLAIDEINALYVTTEYTSPDHTLLEPGKLLLPRTLLEYISGRKKFRNGAVIGATSLVHKPTLSYALDAALHLTEVSPWKQVSPEIARYINKEVKRYNISEYSKDEAKTLLDFYIRNNVVHEDADATTSESFTKKYMLSNGNARKFLEYCSKRL
;
A
#
# COMPACT_ATOMS: atom_id res chain seq x y z
N MET A 1 69.64 23.42 -3.69
CA MET A 1 68.42 23.66 -2.88
C MET A 1 67.51 22.43 -3.03
N SER A 2 67.82 21.35 -2.32
CA SER A 2 66.99 20.75 -1.23
C SER A 2 65.59 20.34 -1.70
N SER A 3 65.34 19.11 -2.16
CA SER A 3 65.26 17.82 -1.43
C SER A 3 64.16 17.79 -0.35
N ALA A 4 63.13 16.95 -0.55
CA ALA A 4 62.71 15.94 0.43
C ALA A 4 61.63 15.00 -0.16
N ARG A 5 62.07 13.81 -0.58
CA ARG A 5 61.27 12.58 -0.56
C ARG A 5 61.08 12.17 0.90
N PHE A 6 59.90 11.72 1.30
CA PHE A 6 59.74 10.96 2.55
C PHE A 6 59.12 9.59 2.27
N ARG A 7 60.02 8.62 2.15
CA ARG A 7 59.82 7.19 2.36
C ARG A 7 60.04 6.99 3.87
N PHE A 8 59.17 6.27 4.57
CA PHE A 8 59.53 5.73 5.88
C PHE A 8 59.28 4.22 5.93
N LEU A 9 60.32 3.54 6.42
CA LEU A 9 60.51 2.12 6.55
C LEU A 9 59.97 1.64 7.92
N LEU A 10 59.42 0.41 7.89
CA LEU A 10 59.58 -0.72 8.80
C LEU A 10 59.98 -0.52 10.29
N ASN A 11 59.24 -1.27 11.10
CA ASN A 11 59.67 -2.06 12.27
C ASN A 11 60.10 -1.33 13.55
N HIS A 12 59.24 -1.41 14.57
CA HIS A 12 59.69 -1.70 15.92
C HIS A 12 58.76 -2.72 16.60
N LYS A 13 59.38 -3.82 17.03
CA LYS A 13 58.84 -4.86 17.90
C LYS A 13 58.49 -4.26 19.26
N TYR A 14 57.28 -4.54 19.76
CA TYR A 14 57.02 -4.57 21.19
C TYR A 14 56.28 -5.87 21.54
N LEU A 15 57.02 -6.76 22.21
CA LEU A 15 56.48 -7.88 22.98
C LEU A 15 55.59 -7.31 24.08
N PHE A 16 54.34 -7.74 24.16
CA PHE A 16 53.58 -7.73 25.40
C PHE A 16 52.96 -9.10 25.62
N GLY A 17 53.31 -9.70 26.75
CA GLY A 17 53.01 -11.08 27.12
C GLY A 17 51.52 -11.36 27.27
N ALA A 18 51.13 -12.55 26.80
CA ALA A 18 49.82 -13.12 27.04
C ALA A 18 49.66 -13.46 28.53
N LYS A 19 48.82 -12.70 29.24
CA LYS A 19 48.19 -13.14 30.48
C LYS A 19 46.89 -13.85 30.13
N LEU A 20 46.91 -15.18 30.22
CA LEU A 20 45.73 -16.04 30.22
C LEU A 20 44.91 -15.72 31.48
N ILE A 21 43.77 -15.04 31.30
CA ILE A 21 42.75 -14.89 32.34
C ILE A 21 41.79 -16.07 32.18
N ASN A 22 41.86 -16.98 33.13
CA ASN A 22 41.05 -18.19 33.22
C ASN A 22 39.65 -17.79 33.71
N ILE A 23 38.72 -17.51 32.78
CA ILE A 23 37.32 -17.26 33.13
C ILE A 23 36.62 -18.61 33.22
N GLN A 24 36.31 -19.01 34.46
CA GLN A 24 35.54 -20.20 34.78
C GLN A 24 34.21 -20.21 34.02
N ARG A 25 33.96 -21.28 33.26
CA ARG A 25 32.66 -21.58 32.67
C ARG A 25 31.72 -22.01 33.80
N ALA A 26 30.75 -21.16 34.14
CA ALA A 26 29.63 -21.56 34.99
C ALA A 26 28.67 -22.43 34.18
N SER A 27 28.56 -23.71 34.57
CA SER A 27 27.58 -24.65 34.04
C SER A 27 26.20 -24.30 34.61
N PHE A 28 25.28 -23.80 33.79
CA PHE A 28 23.89 -23.65 34.20
C PHE A 28 23.19 -25.01 34.10
N SER A 29 22.99 -25.64 35.26
CA SER A 29 22.12 -26.79 35.46
C SER A 29 20.66 -26.36 35.31
N THR A 30 19.92 -26.97 34.39
CA THR A 30 18.46 -26.82 34.29
C THR A 30 17.81 -28.02 34.97
N THR A 31 17.50 -27.87 36.25
CA THR A 31 16.58 -28.77 36.94
C THR A 31 15.16 -28.46 36.47
N ILE A 32 14.47 -29.47 35.94
CA ILE A 32 13.05 -29.40 35.58
C ILE A 32 12.24 -29.32 36.88
N PRO A 33 11.42 -28.27 37.12
CA PRO A 33 10.51 -28.29 38.26
C PRO A 33 9.33 -29.23 37.96
N ALA A 34 9.16 -30.23 38.83
CA ALA A 34 7.99 -31.10 38.83
C ALA A 34 6.72 -30.31 39.17
N LEU A 35 5.67 -30.52 38.37
CA LEU A 35 4.35 -29.90 38.53
C LEU A 35 3.66 -30.43 39.80
N ALA A 36 3.64 -29.64 40.86
CA ALA A 36 2.87 -29.96 42.08
C ALA A 36 1.36 -29.81 41.81
N LYS A 37 0.59 -30.88 42.09
CA LYS A 37 -0.89 -30.87 42.00
C LYS A 37 -1.45 -29.91 43.05
N ALA A 38 -2.13 -28.86 42.60
CA ALA A 38 -2.84 -27.93 43.48
C ALA A 38 -4.08 -28.61 44.10
N GLN A 39 -4.22 -28.46 45.42
CA GLN A 39 -5.37 -28.93 46.20
C GLN A 39 -6.60 -28.05 45.94
N VAL A 40 -7.74 -28.69 45.69
CA VAL A 40 -9.05 -28.06 45.47
C VAL A 40 -9.53 -27.41 46.77
N LYS A 41 -9.61 -26.07 46.79
CA LYS A 41 -10.38 -25.33 47.81
C LYS A 41 -11.83 -25.17 47.31
N LYS A 42 -12.79 -25.59 48.16
CA LYS A 42 -14.24 -25.47 47.92
C LYS A 42 -14.65 -23.99 47.87
N GLU A 43 -15.18 -23.55 46.72
CA GLU A 43 -15.85 -22.25 46.61
C GLU A 43 -17.25 -22.28 47.22
N VAL A 44 -17.51 -21.31 48.10
CA VAL A 44 -18.80 -21.03 48.73
C VAL A 44 -19.69 -20.29 47.73
N LYS A 45 -20.85 -20.88 47.40
CA LYS A 45 -21.87 -20.27 46.54
C LYS A 45 -22.50 -19.03 47.20
N LYS A 46 -22.24 -17.83 46.68
CA LYS A 46 -23.10 -16.66 46.89
C LYS A 46 -24.03 -16.50 45.68
N LYS A 47 -25.35 -16.58 45.91
CA LYS A 47 -26.39 -16.37 44.89
C LYS A 47 -26.46 -14.88 44.50
N ALA A 48 -26.30 -14.57 43.22
CA ALA A 48 -26.72 -13.29 42.65
C ALA A 48 -28.23 -13.33 42.33
N PRO A 49 -28.96 -12.22 42.48
CA PRO A 49 -30.40 -12.17 42.25
C PRO A 49 -30.74 -12.25 40.76
N ALA A 50 -31.80 -13.01 40.45
CA ALA A 50 -32.27 -13.29 39.09
C ALA A 50 -32.93 -12.06 38.45
N PHE A 51 -32.48 -11.70 37.25
CA PHE A 51 -33.17 -10.75 36.36
C PHE A 51 -34.28 -11.51 35.60
N LYS A 52 -35.54 -11.06 35.74
CA LYS A 52 -36.70 -11.64 35.06
C LYS A 52 -36.54 -11.52 33.54
N GLN A 53 -36.46 -12.65 32.84
CA GLN A 53 -36.65 -12.70 31.39
C GLN A 53 -38.14 -12.53 31.07
N VAL A 54 -38.45 -11.49 30.30
CA VAL A 54 -39.76 -11.31 29.68
C VAL A 54 -39.86 -12.28 28.51
N ARG A 55 -40.90 -13.13 28.51
CA ARG A 55 -41.27 -14.03 27.41
C ARG A 55 -41.55 -13.20 26.16
N ASN A 56 -40.82 -13.46 25.07
CA ASN A 56 -41.23 -13.06 23.73
C ASN A 56 -42.01 -14.22 23.10
N GLU A 57 -43.17 -13.87 22.56
CA GLU A 57 -44.11 -14.74 21.85
C GLU A 57 -43.49 -15.37 20.61
N GLU A 58 -43.84 -16.63 20.37
CA GLU A 58 -43.41 -17.45 19.24
C GLU A 58 -43.97 -16.92 17.91
N LYS A 59 -43.11 -16.88 16.87
CA LYS A 59 -43.53 -16.82 15.46
C LYS A 59 -42.84 -17.90 14.63
N PRO A 60 -43.51 -18.42 13.59
CA PRO A 60 -43.29 -19.77 13.10
C PRO A 60 -42.09 -19.90 12.14
N LYS A 61 -41.54 -21.12 12.09
CA LYS A 61 -40.43 -21.53 11.22
C LYS A 61 -40.83 -21.45 9.73
N GLY A 62 -40.17 -20.57 8.98
CA GLY A 62 -40.17 -20.51 7.51
C GLY A 62 -38.87 -21.07 6.91
N LYS A 63 -39.01 -21.81 5.81
CA LYS A 63 -38.00 -22.66 5.14
C LYS A 63 -36.73 -21.91 4.67
N ARG A 64 -35.58 -22.59 4.77
CA ARG A 64 -34.30 -22.21 4.14
C ARG A 64 -34.39 -22.38 2.61
N SER A 65 -34.15 -21.31 1.87
CA SER A 65 -33.73 -21.35 0.48
C SER A 65 -32.26 -20.92 0.39
N GLN A 66 -31.44 -21.76 -0.26
CA GLN A 66 -30.06 -21.47 -0.63
C GLN A 66 -30.02 -20.44 -1.76
N SER A 67 -29.19 -19.41 -1.64
CA SER A 67 -28.76 -18.61 -2.79
C SER A 67 -27.43 -17.87 -2.52
N SER A 68 -26.43 -18.19 -3.36
CA SER A 68 -25.33 -17.36 -3.89
C SER A 68 -24.63 -16.35 -2.98
N THR A 69 -23.38 -16.67 -2.63
CA THR A 69 -22.42 -15.82 -1.92
C THR A 69 -21.82 -14.74 -2.83
N GLY A 70 -22.39 -13.54 -2.78
CA GLY A 70 -21.73 -12.27 -3.12
C GLY A 70 -21.58 -11.43 -1.85
N PHE A 71 -20.49 -10.67 -1.74
CA PHE A 71 -20.14 -9.70 -0.68
C PHE A 71 -20.84 -9.90 0.68
N HIS A 72 -20.13 -10.51 1.64
CA HIS A 72 -20.41 -10.24 3.03
C HIS A 72 -20.20 -8.74 3.28
N GLU A 73 -21.28 -7.96 3.22
CA GLU A 73 -21.49 -6.91 4.21
C GLU A 73 -21.14 -7.55 5.55
N SER A 74 -20.05 -7.06 6.14
CA SER A 74 -19.73 -7.41 7.50
C SER A 74 -21.00 -7.18 8.31
N ASN A 75 -21.57 -8.23 8.91
CA ASN A 75 -22.60 -8.13 9.94
C ASN A 75 -21.99 -7.51 11.21
N VAL A 76 -21.35 -6.35 11.08
CA VAL A 76 -21.19 -5.39 12.15
C VAL A 76 -22.60 -4.95 12.45
N GLY A 77 -23.06 -5.25 13.67
CA GLY A 77 -24.46 -5.19 14.08
C GLY A 77 -25.21 -4.06 13.41
N LYS A 78 -26.34 -4.40 12.75
CA LYS A 78 -27.25 -3.46 12.10
C LYS A 78 -27.36 -2.22 12.98
N SER A 79 -26.70 -1.16 12.54
CA SER A 79 -26.67 0.11 13.21
C SER A 79 -28.12 0.47 13.52
N ASN A 80 -28.42 0.74 14.79
CA ASN A 80 -29.81 0.95 15.22
C ASN A 80 -30.45 2.02 14.32
N PRO A 81 -31.52 1.70 13.55
CA PRO A 81 -32.08 2.63 12.58
C PRO A 81 -32.68 3.89 13.23
N LYS A 82 -32.90 3.87 14.56
CA LYS A 82 -33.27 5.06 15.33
C LYS A 82 -32.13 6.06 15.49
N PHE A 83 -30.88 5.60 15.49
CA PHE A 83 -29.68 6.43 15.72
C PHE A 83 -28.80 6.58 14.47
N TYR A 84 -28.97 5.71 13.47
CA TYR A 84 -28.22 5.76 12.22
C TYR A 84 -29.17 5.95 11.05
N LYS A 85 -29.15 7.16 10.48
CA LYS A 85 -29.84 7.45 9.23
C LYS A 85 -29.13 6.71 8.08
N GLN A 86 -29.91 6.15 7.15
CA GLN A 86 -29.34 5.61 5.93
C GLN A 86 -28.64 6.74 5.16
N LYS A 87 -27.48 6.43 4.58
CA LYS A 87 -26.74 7.39 3.77
C LYS A 87 -27.54 7.71 2.51
N PRO A 88 -27.66 8.99 2.11
CA PRO A 88 -28.34 9.33 0.87
C PRO A 88 -27.57 8.74 -0.31
N ILE A 89 -28.31 8.28 -1.33
CA ILE A 89 -27.72 7.79 -2.58
C ILE A 89 -27.51 9.00 -3.49
N VAL A 90 -26.29 9.54 -3.49
CA VAL A 90 -25.91 10.58 -4.44
C VAL A 90 -25.52 9.90 -5.76
N GLN A 91 -26.24 10.22 -6.83
CA GLN A 91 -25.85 9.79 -8.16
C GLN A 91 -24.66 10.61 -8.65
N VAL A 92 -23.60 9.91 -9.01
CA VAL A 92 -22.36 10.46 -9.56
C VAL A 92 -22.13 9.75 -10.89
N GLU A 93 -21.63 10.49 -11.89
CA GLU A 93 -21.33 9.92 -13.19
C GLU A 93 -20.25 8.83 -13.08
N GLU A 94 -20.42 7.74 -13.84
CA GLU A 94 -19.42 6.68 -13.91
C GLU A 94 -18.29 7.09 -14.86
N ALA A 95 -17.05 6.90 -14.42
CA ALA A 95 -15.89 7.16 -15.26
C ALA A 95 -15.82 6.13 -16.39
N LYS A 96 -16.02 6.60 -17.63
CA LYS A 96 -15.93 5.76 -18.83
C LYS A 96 -14.47 5.58 -19.27
N PRO A 97 -14.11 4.42 -19.85
CA PRO A 97 -12.82 4.23 -20.51
C PRO A 97 -12.57 5.32 -21.55
N GLY A 98 -11.41 6.00 -21.49
CA GLY A 98 -11.07 7.11 -22.40
C GLY A 98 -11.88 8.41 -22.19
N GLY A 99 -12.72 8.49 -21.15
CA GLY A 99 -13.60 9.63 -20.87
C GLY A 99 -12.97 10.82 -20.15
N LEU A 100 -11.67 10.77 -19.84
CA LEU A 100 -10.95 11.87 -19.20
C LEU A 100 -10.56 12.92 -20.26
N SER A 101 -11.51 13.80 -20.61
CA SER A 101 -11.25 15.01 -21.39
C SER A 101 -10.89 16.19 -20.49
N VAL A 102 -10.53 17.33 -21.10
CA VAL A 102 -10.32 18.58 -20.35
C VAL A 102 -11.57 18.98 -19.58
N ASP A 103 -12.76 18.72 -20.12
CA ASP A 103 -14.05 19.02 -19.49
C ASP A 103 -14.37 18.12 -18.29
N ALA A 104 -13.58 17.07 -18.06
CA ALA A 104 -13.74 16.21 -16.90
C ALA A 104 -13.18 16.86 -15.63
N VAL A 105 -12.19 17.76 -15.74
CA VAL A 105 -11.53 18.38 -14.59
C VAL A 105 -12.54 19.12 -13.72
N GLY A 106 -12.44 18.93 -12.40
CA GLY A 106 -13.32 19.50 -11.40
C GLY A 106 -14.62 18.73 -11.17
N LYS A 107 -14.96 17.73 -11.99
CA LYS A 107 -16.19 16.92 -11.83
C LYS A 107 -15.95 15.70 -10.95
N MET A 108 -17.03 15.23 -10.33
CA MET A 108 -17.06 14.01 -9.53
C MET A 108 -17.38 12.79 -10.40
N TYR A 109 -16.64 11.71 -10.19
CA TYR A 109 -16.86 10.42 -10.83
C TYR A 109 -16.90 9.30 -9.81
N THR A 110 -17.54 8.20 -10.18
CA THR A 110 -17.46 6.91 -9.50
C THR A 110 -16.93 5.85 -10.45
N TYR A 111 -16.45 4.74 -9.92
CA TYR A 111 -15.99 3.62 -10.75
C TYR A 111 -17.17 2.72 -11.13
N PRO A 112 -17.21 2.23 -12.39
CA PRO A 112 -18.04 1.10 -12.78
C PRO A 112 -17.89 -0.11 -11.85
N ASN A 113 -18.95 -0.91 -11.71
CA ASN A 113 -18.99 -2.03 -10.76
C ASN A 113 -17.93 -3.11 -11.04
N ASP A 114 -17.67 -3.41 -12.32
CA ASP A 114 -16.65 -4.36 -12.77
C ASP A 114 -15.24 -3.92 -12.37
N ILE A 115 -14.93 -2.62 -12.51
CA ILE A 115 -13.66 -2.04 -12.06
C ILE A 115 -13.58 -2.07 -10.53
N MET A 116 -14.68 -1.77 -9.83
CA MET A 116 -14.73 -1.83 -8.37
C MET A 116 -14.48 -3.24 -7.84
N GLU A 117 -15.02 -4.28 -8.46
CA GLU A 117 -14.74 -5.67 -8.10
C GLU A 117 -13.24 -5.98 -8.21
N LYS A 118 -12.59 -5.55 -9.30
CA LYS A 118 -11.14 -5.69 -9.49
C LYS A 118 -10.34 -4.90 -8.45
N ILE A 119 -10.72 -3.66 -8.14
CA ILE A 119 -10.08 -2.84 -7.09
C ILE A 119 -10.23 -3.50 -5.71
N ASN A 120 -11.40 -4.09 -5.41
CA ASN A 120 -11.64 -4.77 -4.14
C ASN A 120 -10.74 -5.98 -3.93
N VAL A 121 -10.35 -6.68 -5.00
CA VAL A 121 -9.38 -7.80 -4.93
C VAL A 121 -7.99 -7.31 -4.50
N PHE A 122 -7.53 -6.17 -5.03
CA PHE A 122 -6.28 -5.57 -4.58
C PHE A 122 -6.37 -5.03 -3.15
N GLY A 123 -7.51 -4.42 -2.84
CA GLY A 123 -7.70 -3.58 -1.67
C GLY A 123 -7.24 -2.15 -1.92
N VAL A 124 -7.44 -1.30 -0.91
CA VAL A 124 -7.07 0.12 -0.94
C VAL A 124 -6.22 0.47 0.28
N PRO A 125 -5.42 1.54 0.24
CA PRO A 125 -4.60 1.97 1.37
C PRO A 125 -5.43 2.18 2.64
N LEU A 126 -4.90 1.81 3.81
CA LEU A 126 -5.66 1.79 5.06
C LEU A 126 -6.28 3.14 5.41
N VAL A 127 -5.55 4.24 5.23
CA VAL A 127 -6.07 5.58 5.53
C VAL A 127 -7.24 5.92 4.61
N MET A 128 -7.10 5.61 3.32
CA MET A 128 -8.16 5.83 2.33
C MET A 128 -9.38 4.95 2.62
N SER A 129 -9.18 3.70 3.04
CA SER A 129 -10.28 2.79 3.42
C SER A 129 -11.17 3.35 4.54
N LYS A 130 -10.60 4.12 5.47
CA LYS A 130 -11.37 4.76 6.55
C LYS A 130 -12.20 5.93 6.03
N GLU A 131 -11.62 6.74 5.15
CA GLU A 131 -12.30 7.87 4.52
C GLU A 131 -13.44 7.39 3.59
N MET A 132 -13.21 6.31 2.83
CA MET A 132 -14.22 5.71 1.95
C MET A 132 -15.45 5.20 2.70
N LYS A 133 -15.28 4.71 3.95
CA LYS A 133 -16.41 4.25 4.78
C LYS A 133 -17.41 5.36 5.12
N ILE A 134 -17.07 6.63 4.88
CA ILE A 134 -17.99 7.76 5.05
C ILE A 134 -19.03 7.75 3.92
N PHE A 135 -18.63 7.43 2.69
CA PHE A 135 -19.49 7.46 1.51
C PHE A 135 -20.11 6.07 1.22
N PRO A 136 -21.25 5.99 0.52
CA PRO A 136 -21.84 4.72 0.12
C PRO A 136 -21.11 4.10 -1.10
N LYS A 137 -20.61 4.94 -2.02
CA LYS A 137 -19.85 4.53 -3.21
C LYS A 137 -18.49 5.21 -3.21
N LEU A 138 -17.48 4.50 -3.72
CA LEU A 138 -16.17 5.09 -3.97
C LEU A 138 -16.28 6.13 -5.09
N SER A 139 -16.17 7.40 -4.70
CA SER A 139 -16.24 8.53 -5.61
C SER A 139 -14.97 9.36 -5.49
N TRP A 140 -14.61 10.05 -6.56
CA TRP A 140 -13.39 10.84 -6.65
C TRP A 140 -13.60 12.05 -7.56
N VAL A 141 -12.82 13.11 -7.33
CA VAL A 141 -12.80 14.28 -8.20
C VAL A 141 -11.72 14.11 -9.27
N ALA A 142 -12.04 14.39 -10.52
CA ALA A 142 -11.06 14.46 -11.60
C ALA A 142 -10.28 15.76 -11.48
N ARG A 143 -8.95 15.66 -11.43
CA ARG A 143 -8.04 16.78 -11.23
C ARG A 143 -7.19 17.01 -12.47
N ASP A 144 -6.54 18.17 -12.56
CA ASP A 144 -5.53 18.41 -13.60
C ASP A 144 -4.46 17.31 -13.60
N ALA A 145 -4.01 16.92 -12.40
CA ALA A 145 -3.06 15.84 -12.22
C ALA A 145 -3.59 14.47 -12.69
N THR A 146 -4.89 14.21 -12.52
CA THR A 146 -5.53 12.98 -13.02
C THR A 146 -5.46 12.93 -14.54
N LEU A 147 -5.81 14.03 -15.20
CA LEU A 147 -5.81 14.13 -16.66
C LEU A 147 -4.40 14.00 -17.24
N ASP A 148 -3.43 14.72 -16.68
CA ASP A 148 -2.04 14.69 -17.16
C ASP A 148 -1.38 13.32 -16.96
N LEU A 149 -1.61 12.66 -15.82
CA LEU A 149 -1.10 11.31 -15.58
C LEU A 149 -1.80 10.26 -16.45
N ALA A 150 -3.11 10.38 -16.68
CA ALA A 150 -3.83 9.49 -17.59
C ALA A 150 -3.28 9.59 -19.02
N LYS A 151 -3.03 10.81 -19.51
CA LYS A 151 -2.39 11.03 -20.83
C LYS A 151 -1.00 10.40 -20.90
N LYS A 152 -0.15 10.62 -19.88
CA LYS A 152 1.18 10.01 -19.81
C LYS A 152 1.14 8.48 -19.78
N LEU A 153 0.12 7.91 -19.14
CA LEU A 153 -0.11 6.47 -19.11
C LEU A 153 -0.56 5.96 -20.49
N ASP A 154 -1.50 6.64 -21.15
CA ASP A 154 -1.95 6.27 -22.49
C ASP A 154 -0.80 6.34 -23.52
N GLU A 155 0.04 7.37 -23.43
CA GLU A 155 1.25 7.52 -24.26
C GLU A 155 2.29 6.41 -24.03
N SER A 156 2.28 5.76 -22.86
CA SER A 156 3.22 4.69 -22.54
C SER A 156 2.75 3.30 -22.97
N LYS A 157 1.55 3.20 -23.56
CA LYS A 157 0.96 1.94 -24.03
C LYS A 157 1.87 1.14 -24.96
N ASN A 158 2.65 1.81 -25.80
CA ASN A 158 3.56 1.19 -26.78
C ASN A 158 5.04 1.51 -26.50
N LYS A 159 5.37 1.93 -25.28
CA LYS A 159 6.72 2.33 -24.88
C LYS A 159 7.22 1.46 -23.72
N PRO A 160 8.53 1.21 -23.63
CA PRO A 160 9.08 0.49 -22.50
C PRO A 160 8.81 1.25 -21.20
N SER A 161 8.55 0.51 -20.12
CA SER A 161 8.24 1.11 -18.83
C SER A 161 9.37 1.96 -18.26
N THR A 162 10.58 1.88 -18.84
CA THR A 162 11.71 2.73 -18.49
C THR A 162 11.47 4.22 -18.78
N GLU A 163 10.65 4.54 -19.77
CA GLU A 163 10.34 5.93 -20.15
C GLU A 163 9.23 6.54 -19.28
N THR A 164 8.40 5.69 -18.67
CA THR A 164 7.25 6.08 -17.85
C THR A 164 7.37 5.49 -16.45
N ARG A 165 8.42 5.93 -15.75
CA ARG A 165 8.62 5.72 -14.31
C ARG A 165 8.33 7.01 -13.57
N ILE A 166 7.23 7.05 -12.83
CA ILE A 166 6.74 8.27 -12.18
C ILE A 166 6.59 8.03 -10.69
N ILE A 167 7.15 8.92 -9.86
CA ILE A 167 6.90 8.92 -8.41
C ILE A 167 6.09 10.16 -8.04
N LEU A 168 4.90 9.94 -7.49
CA LEU A 168 3.99 10.96 -6.99
C LEU A 168 4.51 11.46 -5.64
N VAL A 169 4.77 12.76 -5.56
CA VAL A 169 5.28 13.46 -4.38
C VAL A 169 4.37 14.64 -4.04
N GLY A 170 4.45 15.11 -2.80
CA GLY A 170 3.64 16.24 -2.34
C GLY A 170 3.30 16.15 -0.85
N PRO A 171 2.60 17.15 -0.30
CA PRO A 171 2.30 17.25 1.13
C PRO A 171 1.48 16.07 1.68
N LEU A 172 1.50 15.91 3.01
CA LEU A 172 0.69 14.91 3.70
C LEU A 172 -0.81 15.17 3.43
N GLY A 173 -1.55 14.13 3.02
CA GLY A 173 -3.00 14.25 2.84
C GLY A 173 -3.46 14.95 1.56
N VAL A 174 -2.55 15.27 0.62
CA VAL A 174 -2.89 15.98 -0.63
C VAL A 174 -3.61 15.11 -1.69
N GLY A 175 -3.66 13.79 -1.51
CA GLY A 175 -4.36 12.87 -2.42
C GLY A 175 -3.48 12.01 -3.33
N LYS A 176 -2.18 11.85 -3.03
CA LYS A 176 -1.24 11.00 -3.81
C LYS A 176 -1.78 9.57 -4.05
N SER A 177 -2.17 8.88 -2.98
CA SER A 177 -2.76 7.54 -3.04
C SER A 177 -4.07 7.48 -3.81
N SER A 178 -4.88 8.54 -3.74
CA SER A 178 -6.14 8.64 -4.48
C SER A 178 -5.89 8.77 -5.98
N ILE A 179 -4.94 9.61 -6.40
CA ILE A 179 -4.53 9.74 -7.80
C ILE A 179 -3.91 8.43 -8.32
N LEU A 180 -3.09 7.75 -7.51
CA LEU A 180 -2.55 6.45 -7.91
C LEU A 180 -3.67 5.43 -8.15
N LEU A 181 -4.69 5.39 -7.29
CA LEU A 181 -5.85 4.52 -7.51
C LEU A 181 -6.66 4.94 -8.75
N GLN A 182 -6.75 6.24 -9.06
CA GLN A 182 -7.35 6.70 -10.32
C GLN A 182 -6.60 6.17 -11.54
N MET A 183 -5.26 6.12 -11.49
CA MET A 183 -4.45 5.53 -12.57
C MET A 183 -4.65 4.02 -12.69
N VAL A 184 -4.81 3.32 -11.55
CA VAL A 184 -5.19 1.90 -11.52
C VAL A 184 -6.54 1.70 -12.19
N GLY A 185 -7.55 2.50 -11.85
CA GLY A 185 -8.88 2.43 -12.46
C GLY A 185 -8.86 2.74 -13.96
N HIS A 186 -8.09 3.75 -14.39
CA HIS A 186 -7.92 4.10 -15.80
C HIS A 186 -7.26 2.95 -16.59
N ALA A 187 -6.22 2.33 -16.04
CA ALA A 187 -5.54 1.19 -16.67
C ALA A 187 -6.47 -0.03 -16.78
N LEU A 188 -7.25 -0.33 -15.75
CA LEU A 188 -8.25 -1.40 -15.78
C LEU A 188 -9.31 -1.14 -16.86
N ALA A 189 -9.80 0.11 -16.96
CA ALA A 189 -10.76 0.54 -17.98
C ALA A 189 -10.19 0.44 -19.41
N ALA A 190 -8.88 0.69 -19.57
CA ALA A 190 -8.17 0.65 -20.85
C ALA A 190 -7.65 -0.76 -21.23
N ASP A 191 -8.08 -1.80 -20.50
CA ASP A 191 -7.69 -3.19 -20.70
C ASP A 191 -6.19 -3.50 -20.50
N TRP A 192 -5.52 -2.84 -19.55
CA TRP A 192 -4.12 -3.13 -19.22
C TRP A 192 -3.98 -4.32 -18.27
N ILE A 193 -2.79 -4.95 -18.25
CA ILE A 193 -2.40 -5.81 -17.13
C ILE A 193 -2.04 -4.90 -15.96
N VAL A 194 -2.68 -5.10 -14.81
CA VAL A 194 -2.50 -4.25 -13.63
C VAL A 194 -1.95 -5.07 -12.46
N ILE A 195 -0.85 -4.58 -11.90
CA ILE A 195 -0.25 -5.05 -10.65
C ILE A 195 -0.28 -3.88 -9.67
N TYR A 196 -1.16 -3.93 -8.67
CA TYR A 196 -1.31 -2.88 -7.67
C TYR A 196 -0.92 -3.34 -6.27
N ILE A 197 0.02 -2.63 -5.65
CA ILE A 197 0.44 -2.81 -4.26
C ILE A 197 -0.10 -1.62 -3.43
N PRO A 198 -1.20 -1.80 -2.68
CA PRO A 198 -1.84 -0.69 -1.94
C PRO A 198 -1.08 -0.25 -0.68
N SER A 199 -0.08 -1.02 -0.23
CA SER A 199 0.81 -0.63 0.87
C SER A 199 2.14 -1.37 0.73
N ALA A 200 3.21 -0.66 0.40
CA ALA A 200 4.56 -1.23 0.39
C ALA A 200 5.10 -1.52 1.81
N ILE A 201 4.53 -0.88 2.84
CA ILE A 201 4.88 -1.12 4.26
C ILE A 201 4.63 -2.58 4.63
N ASP A 202 3.52 -3.15 4.16
CA ASP A 202 3.17 -4.55 4.37
C ASP A 202 4.23 -5.54 3.83
N LEU A 203 5.11 -5.10 2.93
CA LEU A 203 6.17 -5.93 2.37
C LEU A 203 7.43 -5.97 3.26
N ILE A 204 7.60 -5.00 4.16
CA ILE A 204 8.84 -4.80 4.94
C ILE A 204 8.65 -4.83 6.47
N ASN A 205 7.41 -4.77 6.96
CA ASN A 205 7.07 -4.64 8.40
C ASN A 205 6.98 -5.96 9.19
N GLY A 206 7.68 -7.01 8.75
CA GLY A 206 7.69 -8.29 9.46
C GLY A 206 6.34 -9.05 9.50
N LYS A 207 5.29 -8.57 8.83
CA LYS A 207 3.92 -9.13 8.93
C LYS A 207 3.78 -10.55 8.37
N TYR A 208 4.50 -10.87 7.30
CA TYR A 208 4.41 -12.16 6.62
C TYR A 208 5.60 -13.05 6.98
N ALA A 209 5.36 -14.36 7.10
CA ALA A 209 6.43 -15.34 7.26
C ALA A 209 7.42 -15.29 6.09
N TYR A 210 8.69 -15.49 6.39
CA TYR A 210 9.80 -15.44 5.45
C TYR A 210 10.75 -16.61 5.67
N VAL A 211 11.43 -17.04 4.60
CA VAL A 211 12.36 -18.17 4.62
C VAL A 211 13.60 -17.77 3.81
N GLN A 212 14.76 -18.12 4.33
CA GLN A 212 16.02 -17.98 3.61
C GLN A 212 16.11 -19.05 2.51
N VAL A 213 16.29 -18.64 1.26
CA VAL A 213 16.41 -19.57 0.10
C VAL A 213 17.85 -19.69 -0.37
N SER A 214 18.66 -18.64 -0.19
CA SER A 214 20.11 -18.70 -0.37
C SER A 214 20.81 -17.86 0.71
N SER A 215 22.14 -17.89 0.74
CA SER A 215 22.95 -17.24 1.79
C SER A 215 22.54 -15.80 2.13
N ASP A 216 22.10 -15.01 1.15
CA ASP A 216 21.68 -13.61 1.36
C ASP A 216 20.28 -13.28 0.81
N ASN A 217 19.49 -14.28 0.40
CA ASN A 217 18.18 -14.07 -0.21
C ASN A 217 17.06 -14.71 0.60
N TYR A 218 16.01 -13.93 0.82
CA TYR A 218 14.85 -14.31 1.59
C TYR A 218 13.58 -14.15 0.75
N VAL A 219 12.64 -15.06 0.98
CA VAL A 219 11.38 -15.13 0.25
C VAL A 219 10.23 -15.09 1.25
N GLN A 220 9.12 -14.45 0.88
CA GLN A 220 7.89 -14.39 1.67
C GLN A 220 6.78 -15.19 0.95
N PRO A 221 6.66 -16.52 1.17
CA PRO A 221 5.80 -17.38 0.34
C PRO A 221 4.32 -17.00 0.41
N THR A 222 3.81 -16.71 1.61
CA THR A 222 2.40 -16.34 1.82
C THR A 222 2.03 -15.04 1.12
N LEU A 223 2.95 -14.07 1.10
CA LEU A 223 2.79 -12.79 0.42
C LEU A 223 2.84 -12.96 -1.10
N ILE A 224 3.76 -13.79 -1.61
CA ILE A 224 3.84 -14.08 -3.04
C ILE A 224 2.56 -14.77 -3.53
N VAL A 225 2.07 -15.79 -2.80
CA VAL A 225 0.80 -16.46 -3.12
C VAL A 225 -0.37 -15.47 -3.13
N LYS A 226 -0.38 -14.52 -2.19
CA LYS A 226 -1.40 -13.45 -2.16
C LYS A 226 -1.35 -12.61 -3.44
N ILE A 227 -0.17 -12.17 -3.86
CA ILE A 227 0.00 -11.36 -5.07
C ILE A 227 -0.36 -12.15 -6.33
N LEU A 228 0.08 -13.41 -6.43
CA LEU A 228 -0.27 -14.30 -7.55
C LEU A 228 -1.80 -14.43 -7.68
N LYS A 229 -2.51 -14.64 -6.56
CA LYS A 229 -3.98 -14.71 -6.55
C LYS A 229 -4.62 -13.40 -7.01
N GLN A 230 -4.09 -12.25 -6.60
CA GLN A 230 -4.58 -10.94 -7.02
C GLN A 230 -4.39 -10.73 -8.54
N VAL A 231 -3.18 -11.00 -9.05
CA VAL A 231 -2.87 -10.89 -10.48
C VAL A 231 -3.73 -11.85 -11.31
N HIS A 232 -3.87 -13.10 -10.88
CA HIS A 232 -4.68 -14.11 -11.55
C HIS A 232 -6.17 -13.73 -11.59
N SER A 233 -6.71 -13.21 -10.49
CA SER A 233 -8.12 -12.84 -10.37
C SER A 233 -8.47 -11.59 -11.17
N VAL A 234 -7.61 -10.57 -11.17
CA VAL A 234 -7.89 -9.28 -11.81
C VAL A 234 -7.64 -9.27 -13.32
N ASN A 235 -6.63 -10.02 -13.77
CA ASN A 235 -6.16 -10.01 -15.16
C ASN A 235 -6.53 -11.31 -15.90
N ASN A 236 -7.58 -11.98 -15.47
CA ASN A 236 -7.99 -13.29 -15.97
C ASN A 236 -8.23 -13.32 -17.49
N ASP A 237 -8.81 -12.25 -18.02
CA ASP A 237 -9.13 -12.05 -19.43
C ASP A 237 -7.94 -11.58 -20.27
N LYS A 238 -6.79 -11.30 -19.65
CA LYS A 238 -5.59 -10.74 -20.31
C LYS A 238 -4.53 -11.78 -20.63
N PHE A 239 -4.67 -12.99 -20.11
CA PHE A 239 -3.73 -14.09 -20.33
C PHE A 239 -4.30 -15.12 -21.30
N THR A 240 -3.42 -15.83 -22.02
CA THR A 240 -3.87 -16.98 -22.80
C THR A 240 -4.39 -18.07 -21.86
N VAL A 241 -5.23 -18.98 -22.38
CA VAL A 241 -5.78 -20.09 -21.56
C VAL A 241 -4.66 -20.93 -20.91
N GLN A 242 -3.54 -21.11 -21.60
CA GLN A 242 -2.39 -21.85 -21.07
C GLN A 242 -1.69 -21.07 -19.96
N ASP A 243 -1.43 -19.78 -20.17
CA ASP A 243 -0.78 -18.92 -19.19
C ASP A 243 -1.63 -18.77 -17.92
N TYR A 244 -2.96 -18.62 -18.09
CA TYR A 244 -3.91 -18.56 -17.00
C TYR A 244 -3.86 -19.81 -16.12
N LYS A 245 -3.92 -21.00 -16.74
CA LYS A 245 -3.77 -22.28 -16.03
C LYS A 245 -2.40 -22.41 -15.36
N THR A 246 -1.35 -21.94 -16.01
CA THR A 246 0.01 -21.98 -15.46
C THR A 246 0.10 -21.15 -14.19
N ILE A 247 -0.47 -19.94 -14.16
CA ILE A 247 -0.51 -19.10 -12.97
C ILE A 247 -1.36 -19.77 -11.86
N ALA A 248 -2.49 -20.40 -12.20
CA ALA A 248 -3.27 -21.16 -11.23
C ALA A 248 -2.45 -22.31 -10.59
N ASP A 249 -1.75 -23.08 -11.41
CA ASP A 249 -0.88 -24.17 -10.94
C ASP A 249 0.29 -23.65 -10.10
N LEU A 250 0.79 -22.44 -10.38
CA LEU A 250 1.81 -21.79 -9.58
C LEU A 250 1.29 -21.42 -8.19
N ILE A 251 0.06 -20.92 -8.08
CA ILE A 251 -0.57 -20.59 -6.80
C ILE A 251 -0.61 -21.82 -5.88
N ASP A 252 -0.94 -22.99 -6.41
CA ASP A 252 -1.07 -24.22 -5.62
C ASP A 252 0.28 -24.81 -5.19
N ARG A 253 1.32 -24.62 -6.02
CA ARG A 253 2.67 -25.15 -5.77
C ARG A 253 3.55 -24.24 -4.92
N SER A 254 3.24 -22.94 -4.81
CA SER A 254 4.06 -21.92 -4.14
C SER A 254 4.01 -21.91 -2.61
N LYS A 255 3.86 -23.09 -1.99
CA LYS A 255 3.73 -23.23 -0.53
C LYS A 255 5.08 -23.20 0.20
N SER A 256 6.19 -23.47 -0.50
CA SER A 256 7.55 -23.44 0.05
C SER A 256 8.35 -22.24 -0.47
N GLY A 257 9.46 -21.91 0.21
CA GLY A 257 10.35 -20.81 -0.17
C GLY A 257 10.84 -20.86 -1.62
N PRO A 258 11.56 -21.93 -2.04
CA PRO A 258 12.06 -22.05 -3.41
C PRO A 258 10.93 -22.05 -4.46
N ALA A 259 9.83 -22.74 -4.20
CA ALA A 259 8.70 -22.78 -5.12
C ALA A 259 8.05 -21.40 -5.31
N ALA A 260 7.91 -20.63 -4.23
CA ALA A 260 7.38 -19.27 -4.30
C ALA A 260 8.32 -18.32 -5.07
N GLN A 261 9.64 -18.49 -4.95
CA GLN A 261 10.58 -17.73 -5.77
C GLN A 261 10.37 -18.01 -7.26
N THR A 262 10.40 -19.28 -7.65
CA THR A 262 10.19 -19.68 -9.04
C THR A 262 8.84 -19.21 -9.57
N ALA A 263 7.79 -19.25 -8.77
CA ALA A 263 6.47 -18.80 -9.19
C ALA A 263 6.38 -17.29 -9.43
N LEU A 264 7.05 -16.49 -8.60
CA LEU A 264 7.10 -15.04 -8.81
C LEU A 264 7.84 -14.72 -10.11
N GLU A 265 8.99 -15.36 -10.34
CA GLU A 265 9.78 -15.20 -11.57
C GLU A 265 8.95 -15.60 -12.81
N GLN A 266 8.31 -16.78 -12.79
CA GLN A 266 7.49 -17.24 -13.89
C GLN A 266 6.27 -16.35 -14.15
N MET A 267 5.63 -15.79 -13.11
CA MET A 267 4.53 -14.84 -13.29
C MET A 267 5.00 -13.60 -14.07
N PHE A 268 6.15 -13.03 -13.71
CA PHE A 268 6.69 -11.87 -14.45
C PHE A 268 7.11 -12.26 -15.87
N ASP A 269 7.67 -13.45 -16.10
CA ASP A 269 8.00 -13.93 -17.44
C ASP A 269 6.76 -14.06 -18.33
N ILE A 270 5.63 -14.54 -17.79
CA ILE A 270 4.35 -14.62 -18.50
C ILE A 270 3.85 -13.22 -18.85
N ILE A 271 3.93 -12.28 -17.90
CA ILE A 271 3.51 -10.89 -18.10
C ILE A 271 4.38 -10.21 -19.16
N ASP A 272 5.70 -10.39 -19.13
CA ASP A 272 6.62 -9.80 -20.11
C ASP A 272 6.45 -10.36 -21.52
N LYS A 273 6.01 -11.63 -21.64
CA LYS A 273 5.65 -12.24 -22.93
C LYS A 273 4.30 -11.74 -23.45
N SER A 274 3.43 -11.24 -22.59
CA SER A 274 2.21 -10.59 -23.02
C SER A 274 2.55 -9.35 -23.83
N SER A 275 1.97 -9.21 -25.03
CA SER A 275 2.11 -7.99 -25.83
C SER A 275 1.32 -6.80 -25.25
N MET A 276 0.58 -7.04 -24.16
CA MET A 276 -0.27 -6.06 -23.51
C MET A 276 0.54 -5.06 -22.67
N PRO A 277 0.05 -3.81 -22.54
CA PRO A 277 0.67 -2.83 -21.67
C PRO A 277 0.46 -3.19 -20.18
N VAL A 278 1.48 -2.96 -19.37
CA VAL A 278 1.50 -3.30 -17.94
C VAL A 278 1.59 -2.04 -17.08
N LEU A 279 0.71 -1.90 -16.09
CA LEU A 279 0.84 -0.90 -15.03
C LEU A 279 1.28 -1.58 -13.74
N LEU A 280 2.47 -1.23 -13.25
CA LEU A 280 2.91 -1.51 -11.88
C LEU A 280 2.68 -0.28 -11.01
N ALA A 281 1.68 -0.34 -10.13
CA ALA A 281 1.31 0.74 -9.23
C ALA A 281 1.69 0.37 -7.78
N ILE A 282 2.44 1.24 -7.09
CA ILE A 282 2.95 0.97 -5.74
C ILE A 282 2.66 2.17 -4.83
N ASP A 283 1.80 1.99 -3.84
CA ASP A 283 1.58 3.00 -2.81
C ASP A 283 2.58 2.84 -1.65
N GLU A 284 2.85 3.95 -0.97
CA GLU A 284 3.84 4.06 0.11
C GLU A 284 5.26 3.62 -0.31
N ILE A 285 5.64 3.92 -1.57
CA ILE A 285 6.87 3.43 -2.22
C ILE A 285 8.16 3.72 -1.44
N ASN A 286 8.17 4.79 -0.63
CA ASN A 286 9.28 5.14 0.26
C ASN A 286 9.64 4.01 1.25
N ALA A 287 8.68 3.14 1.60
CA ALA A 287 8.94 1.97 2.43
C ALA A 287 9.92 0.97 1.81
N LEU A 288 10.08 0.96 0.48
CA LEU A 288 11.06 0.10 -0.19
C LEU A 288 12.50 0.65 -0.11
N TYR A 289 12.67 1.89 0.34
CA TYR A 289 13.97 2.57 0.42
C TYR A 289 14.41 2.79 1.87
N VAL A 290 13.97 1.92 2.78
CA VAL A 290 14.41 1.86 4.18
C VAL A 290 14.73 0.41 4.56
N THR A 291 15.55 0.23 5.58
CA THR A 291 15.84 -1.10 6.15
C THR A 291 14.55 -1.70 6.70
N THR A 292 14.38 -3.01 6.52
CA THR A 292 13.13 -3.71 6.86
C THR A 292 13.10 -4.11 8.33
N GLU A 293 11.93 -4.52 8.83
CA GLU A 293 11.76 -5.09 10.18
C GLU A 293 12.05 -6.61 10.20
N TYR A 294 12.44 -7.20 9.07
CA TYR A 294 12.87 -8.59 9.01
C TYR A 294 14.31 -8.76 9.50
N THR A 295 14.62 -9.91 10.09
CA THR A 295 15.94 -10.20 10.66
C THR A 295 16.56 -11.42 10.01
N SER A 296 17.88 -11.46 9.92
CA SER A 296 18.63 -12.67 9.62
C SER A 296 18.74 -13.59 10.86
N PRO A 297 19.30 -14.81 10.72
CA PRO A 297 19.60 -15.69 11.85
C PRO A 297 20.55 -15.07 12.90
N ASP A 298 21.41 -14.15 12.51
CA ASP A 298 22.30 -13.37 13.38
C ASP A 298 21.63 -12.12 13.98
N HIS A 299 20.30 -11.99 13.86
CA HIS A 299 19.50 -10.88 14.35
C HIS A 299 19.87 -9.50 13.75
N THR A 300 20.50 -9.47 12.57
CA THR A 300 20.71 -8.23 11.83
C THR A 300 19.51 -7.93 10.97
N LEU A 301 19.11 -6.66 10.92
CA LEU A 301 17.96 -6.25 10.10
C LEU A 301 18.30 -6.42 8.62
N LEU A 302 17.35 -6.95 7.86
CA LEU A 302 17.50 -7.17 6.44
C LEU A 302 17.22 -5.89 5.67
N GLU A 303 18.07 -5.59 4.71
CA GLU A 303 17.82 -4.57 3.71
C GLU A 303 16.77 -5.06 2.70
N PRO A 304 16.01 -4.14 2.06
CA PRO A 304 14.91 -4.52 1.19
C PRO A 304 15.37 -5.31 -0.05
N GLY A 305 16.61 -5.14 -0.52
CA GLY A 305 17.15 -5.90 -1.65
C GLY A 305 17.41 -7.38 -1.34
N LYS A 306 17.44 -7.78 -0.07
CA LYS A 306 17.57 -9.18 0.36
C LYS A 306 16.24 -9.94 0.32
N LEU A 307 15.12 -9.23 0.34
CA LEU A 307 13.78 -9.81 0.19
C LEU A 307 13.40 -9.84 -1.29
N LEU A 308 13.07 -11.02 -1.83
CA LEU A 308 12.83 -11.22 -3.26
C LEU A 308 11.79 -10.26 -3.85
N LEU A 309 10.65 -10.09 -3.17
CA LEU A 309 9.55 -9.27 -3.69
C LEU A 309 9.89 -7.76 -3.62
N PRO A 310 10.28 -7.17 -2.48
CA PRO A 310 10.78 -5.80 -2.43
C PRO A 310 11.91 -5.52 -3.42
N ARG A 311 12.89 -6.44 -3.55
CA ARG A 311 13.92 -6.36 -4.58
C ARG A 311 13.34 -6.27 -5.98
N THR A 312 12.43 -7.17 -6.34
CA THR A 312 11.85 -7.20 -7.69
C THR A 312 11.15 -5.88 -8.02
N LEU A 313 10.40 -5.32 -7.07
CA LEU A 313 9.76 -4.01 -7.23
C LEU A 313 10.79 -2.89 -7.41
N LEU A 314 11.84 -2.87 -6.57
CA LEU A 314 12.94 -1.92 -6.69
C LEU A 314 13.67 -2.03 -8.04
N GLU A 315 13.81 -3.23 -8.61
CA GLU A 315 14.41 -3.43 -9.94
C GLU A 315 13.57 -2.79 -11.04
N TYR A 316 12.24 -2.88 -10.99
CA TYR A 316 11.36 -2.20 -11.94
C TYR A 316 11.37 -0.67 -11.76
N ILE A 317 11.34 -0.18 -10.51
CA ILE A 317 11.38 1.26 -10.20
C ILE A 317 12.73 1.86 -10.61
N SER A 318 13.84 1.18 -10.30
CA SER A 318 15.19 1.64 -10.64
C SER A 318 15.53 1.46 -12.13
N GLY A 319 14.79 0.62 -12.85
CA GLY A 319 15.01 0.38 -14.27
C GLY A 319 15.96 -0.72 -14.64
N ARG A 320 16.40 -1.50 -13.66
CA ARG A 320 17.14 -2.75 -13.88
C ARG A 320 16.27 -3.78 -14.59
N LYS A 321 14.97 -3.79 -14.27
CA LYS A 321 13.92 -4.50 -15.00
C LYS A 321 12.99 -3.52 -15.69
N LYS A 322 12.35 -3.96 -16.76
CA LYS A 322 11.40 -3.18 -17.55
C LYS A 322 10.32 -4.07 -18.15
N PHE A 323 9.11 -3.53 -18.23
CA PHE A 323 8.09 -4.10 -19.10
C PHE A 323 8.35 -3.60 -20.53
N ARG A 324 8.03 -4.45 -21.51
CA ARG A 324 8.10 -4.07 -22.94
C ARG A 324 7.22 -2.86 -23.25
N ASN A 325 6.02 -2.86 -22.69
CA ASN A 325 4.97 -1.87 -22.88
C ASN A 325 4.38 -1.50 -21.52
N GLY A 326 4.29 -0.21 -21.20
CA GLY A 326 3.53 0.27 -20.03
C GLY A 326 4.28 1.22 -19.11
N ALA A 327 3.95 1.19 -17.81
CA ALA A 327 4.39 2.20 -16.84
C ALA A 327 4.62 1.62 -15.44
N VAL A 328 5.49 2.30 -14.68
CA VAL A 328 5.67 2.10 -13.23
C VAL A 328 5.33 3.40 -12.53
N ILE A 329 4.30 3.38 -11.66
CA ILE A 329 3.88 4.57 -10.92
C ILE A 329 3.93 4.27 -9.42
N GLY A 330 4.73 5.05 -8.69
CA GLY A 330 4.83 4.98 -7.24
C GLY A 330 4.19 6.18 -6.56
N ALA A 331 3.57 6.01 -5.40
CA ALA A 331 3.14 7.13 -4.55
C ALA A 331 3.92 7.14 -3.23
N THR A 332 4.48 8.29 -2.89
CA THR A 332 5.10 8.49 -1.57
C THR A 332 4.04 8.64 -0.47
N SER A 333 4.40 8.29 0.76
CA SER A 333 3.56 8.49 1.94
C SER A 333 4.36 9.12 3.08
N LEU A 334 3.76 10.13 3.71
CA LEU A 334 4.32 10.82 4.88
C LEU A 334 3.61 10.41 6.18
N VAL A 335 2.76 9.39 6.11
CA VAL A 335 1.92 8.97 7.25
C VAL A 335 2.74 8.19 8.28
N HIS A 336 3.55 7.24 7.81
CA HIS A 336 4.31 6.35 8.68
C HIS A 336 5.78 6.78 8.74
N LYS A 337 6.18 7.40 9.86
CA LYS A 337 7.50 8.01 10.03
C LYS A 337 8.69 7.05 9.83
N PRO A 338 8.67 5.79 10.31
CA PRO A 338 9.76 4.84 10.09
C PRO A 338 10.07 4.57 8.60
N THR A 339 9.10 4.79 7.72
CA THR A 339 9.26 4.57 6.27
C THR A 339 9.70 5.80 5.49
N LEU A 340 9.96 6.93 6.15
CA LEU A 340 10.49 8.12 5.49
C LEU A 340 11.93 7.83 5.04
N SER A 341 12.16 7.84 3.73
CA SER A 341 13.45 7.49 3.16
C SER A 341 14.22 8.73 2.74
N TYR A 342 15.28 9.02 3.50
CA TYR A 342 16.24 10.06 3.12
C TYR A 342 16.85 9.81 1.73
N ALA A 343 17.13 8.54 1.43
CA ALA A 343 17.73 8.11 0.17
C ALA A 343 16.82 8.44 -1.02
N LEU A 344 15.53 8.11 -0.92
CA LEU A 344 14.54 8.44 -1.94
C LEU A 344 14.31 9.95 -2.03
N ASP A 345 14.19 10.64 -0.89
CA ASP A 345 13.98 12.10 -0.87
C ASP A 345 15.13 12.85 -1.55
N ALA A 346 16.37 12.43 -1.29
CA ALA A 346 17.56 12.98 -1.94
C ALA A 346 17.56 12.69 -3.45
N ALA A 347 17.18 11.47 -3.85
CA ALA A 347 17.08 11.07 -5.25
C ALA A 347 16.02 11.88 -6.04
N LEU A 348 14.92 12.23 -5.38
CA LEU A 348 13.82 13.01 -5.95
C LEU A 348 14.01 14.53 -5.81
N HIS A 349 15.18 14.97 -5.32
CA HIS A 349 15.49 16.37 -5.06
C HIS A 349 14.44 17.05 -4.15
N LEU A 350 13.98 16.33 -3.13
CA LEU A 350 13.08 16.83 -2.07
C LEU A 350 13.85 17.33 -0.85
N THR A 351 15.10 16.87 -0.68
CA THR A 351 16.02 17.31 0.37
C THR A 351 17.43 17.42 -0.19
N GLU A 352 18.24 18.28 0.43
CA GLU A 352 19.66 18.37 0.10
C GLU A 352 20.44 17.13 0.57
N VAL A 353 21.46 16.78 -0.23
CA VAL A 353 22.40 15.70 0.09
C VAL A 353 23.33 16.17 1.20
N SER A 354 23.36 15.44 2.31
CA SER A 354 24.13 15.73 3.51
C SER A 354 25.26 14.71 3.61
N PRO A 355 26.53 15.15 3.71
CA PRO A 355 27.67 14.25 3.92
C PRO A 355 27.57 13.41 5.20
N TRP A 356 26.74 13.83 6.15
CA TRP A 356 26.61 13.22 7.47
C TRP A 356 25.50 12.18 7.56
N LYS A 357 24.62 12.10 6.56
CA LYS A 357 23.57 11.08 6.50
C LYS A 357 24.01 9.93 5.60
N GLN A 358 24.33 8.81 6.22
CA GLN A 358 24.71 7.61 5.49
C GLN A 358 23.50 6.99 4.79
N VAL A 359 23.66 6.68 3.51
CA VAL A 359 22.72 5.88 2.73
C VAL A 359 23.29 4.49 2.61
N SER A 360 22.49 3.47 2.92
CA SER A 360 22.89 2.08 2.74
C SER A 360 23.40 1.83 1.31
N PRO A 361 24.58 1.22 1.12
CA PRO A 361 25.08 0.89 -0.21
C PRO A 361 24.12 -0.01 -0.99
N GLU A 362 23.33 -0.83 -0.30
CA GLU A 362 22.33 -1.69 -0.94
C GLU A 362 21.15 -0.88 -1.48
N ILE A 363 20.63 0.07 -0.71
CA ILE A 363 19.55 0.97 -1.15
C ILE A 363 20.05 1.88 -2.28
N ALA A 364 21.28 2.39 -2.18
CA ALA A 364 21.89 3.25 -3.19
C ALA A 364 21.93 2.61 -4.59
N ARG A 365 22.03 1.29 -4.68
CA ARG A 365 21.99 0.54 -5.95
C ARG A 365 20.68 0.71 -6.72
N TYR A 366 19.57 0.94 -6.02
CA TYR A 366 18.24 1.08 -6.61
C TYR A 366 17.79 2.53 -6.77
N ILE A 367 18.65 3.49 -6.43
CA ILE A 367 18.41 4.90 -6.69
C ILE A 367 18.72 5.18 -8.16
N ASN A 368 17.69 5.51 -8.94
CA ASN A 368 17.86 5.98 -10.31
C ASN A 368 17.47 7.45 -10.41
N LYS A 369 18.38 8.28 -10.93
CA LYS A 369 18.18 9.72 -11.16
C LYS A 369 17.21 10.04 -12.30
N GLU A 370 16.92 9.07 -13.17
CA GLU A 370 15.99 9.22 -14.30
C GLU A 370 14.51 9.06 -13.89
N VAL A 371 14.24 8.68 -12.63
CA VAL A 371 12.87 8.52 -12.16
C VAL A 371 12.20 9.90 -12.13
N LYS A 372 11.10 10.04 -12.87
CA LYS A 372 10.38 11.31 -13.00
C LYS A 372 9.58 11.54 -11.72
N ARG A 373 9.84 12.65 -11.03
CA ARG A 373 8.97 13.11 -9.94
C ARG A 373 7.73 13.81 -10.51
N TYR A 374 6.59 13.60 -9.87
CA TYR A 374 5.34 14.29 -10.19
C TYR A 374 4.74 14.91 -8.94
N ASN A 375 4.69 16.24 -8.88
CA ASN A 375 4.20 16.98 -7.73
C ASN A 375 2.68 17.06 -7.76
N ILE A 376 2.02 16.50 -6.75
CA ILE A 376 0.58 16.63 -6.55
C ILE A 376 0.31 17.89 -5.74
N SER A 377 -0.38 18.86 -6.36
CA SER A 377 -0.84 20.10 -5.74
C SER A 377 -2.08 19.87 -4.88
N GLU A 378 -2.39 20.86 -4.03
CA GLU A 378 -3.66 21.00 -3.31
C GLU A 378 -4.85 21.21 -4.27
N TYR A 379 -6.07 21.08 -3.76
CA TYR A 379 -7.27 21.31 -4.55
C TYR A 379 -7.35 22.75 -5.04
N SER A 380 -7.76 22.92 -6.29
CA SER A 380 -8.21 24.23 -6.77
C SER A 380 -9.50 24.64 -6.06
N LYS A 381 -9.86 25.93 -6.14
CA LYS A 381 -11.13 26.42 -5.57
C LYS A 381 -12.33 25.71 -6.18
N ASP A 382 -12.30 25.43 -7.48
CA ASP A 382 -13.43 24.82 -8.19
C ASP A 382 -13.52 23.31 -7.91
N GLU A 383 -12.39 22.61 -7.81
CA GLU A 383 -12.34 21.23 -7.31
C GLU A 383 -12.92 21.13 -5.89
N ALA A 384 -12.52 22.04 -5.00
CA ALA A 384 -12.98 22.07 -3.62
C ALA A 384 -14.47 22.42 -3.48
N LYS A 385 -15.00 23.32 -4.31
CA LYS A 385 -16.45 23.62 -4.35
C LYS A 385 -17.26 22.39 -4.76
N THR A 386 -16.82 21.68 -5.79
CA THR A 386 -17.51 20.47 -6.25
C THR A 386 -17.47 19.37 -5.18
N LEU A 387 -16.36 19.22 -4.46
CA LEU A 387 -16.27 18.31 -3.33
C LEU A 387 -17.18 18.71 -2.17
N LEU A 388 -17.27 20.01 -1.86
CA LEU A 388 -18.17 20.49 -0.82
C LEU A 388 -19.64 20.20 -1.16
N ASP A 389 -20.06 20.49 -2.39
CA ASP A 389 -21.39 20.13 -2.88
C ASP A 389 -21.64 18.62 -2.77
N PHE A 390 -20.66 17.81 -3.18
CA PHE A 390 -20.73 16.35 -3.00
C PHE A 390 -20.87 15.94 -1.53
N TYR A 391 -20.15 16.58 -0.59
CA TYR A 391 -20.25 16.29 0.84
C TYR A 391 -21.61 16.70 1.43
N ILE A 392 -22.18 17.83 1.00
CA ILE A 392 -23.51 18.29 1.40
C ILE A 392 -24.56 17.28 0.91
N ARG A 393 -24.53 16.90 -0.36
CA ARG A 393 -25.45 15.89 -0.93
C ARG A 393 -25.35 14.54 -0.23
N ASN A 394 -24.17 14.19 0.29
CA ASN A 394 -23.94 12.95 1.05
C ASN A 394 -24.27 13.09 2.56
N ASN A 395 -24.83 14.22 3.01
CA ASN A 395 -25.10 14.52 4.42
C ASN A 395 -23.85 14.41 5.33
N VAL A 396 -22.65 14.63 4.78
CA VAL A 396 -21.40 14.72 5.55
C VAL A 396 -21.28 16.09 6.20
N VAL A 397 -21.73 17.12 5.49
CA VAL A 397 -21.84 18.49 6.00
C VAL A 397 -23.33 18.78 6.27
N HIS A 398 -23.63 19.34 7.43
CA HIS A 398 -25.00 19.75 7.80
C HIS A 398 -25.15 21.26 7.63
N GLU A 399 -24.93 21.74 6.41
CA GLU A 399 -25.12 23.14 6.01
C GLU A 399 -26.05 23.17 4.81
N ASP A 400 -26.71 24.30 4.60
CA ASP A 400 -27.60 24.49 3.46
C ASP A 400 -26.82 24.48 2.13
N ALA A 401 -27.50 24.12 1.04
CA ALA A 401 -26.87 23.97 -0.28
C ALA A 401 -26.17 25.26 -0.78
N ASP A 402 -26.60 26.44 -0.32
CA ASP A 402 -25.99 27.73 -0.64
C ASP A 402 -24.60 27.93 0.00
N ALA A 403 -24.16 27.00 0.86
CA ALA A 403 -22.86 27.04 1.52
C ALA A 403 -21.66 27.03 0.56
N THR A 404 -21.82 26.56 -0.68
CA THR A 404 -20.76 26.59 -1.72
C THR A 404 -20.39 27.99 -2.19
N THR A 405 -21.29 28.95 -2.01
CA THR A 405 -21.12 30.38 -2.39
C THR A 405 -20.77 31.25 -1.19
N SER A 406 -20.66 30.64 -0.01
CA SER A 406 -20.71 31.34 1.28
C SER A 406 -19.34 31.59 1.93
N GLU A 407 -19.37 32.38 3.00
CA GLU A 407 -18.29 32.52 3.99
C GLU A 407 -17.81 31.15 4.53
N SER A 408 -18.70 30.15 4.65
CA SER A 408 -18.36 28.81 5.13
C SER A 408 -17.36 28.10 4.20
N PHE A 409 -17.59 28.12 2.89
CA PHE A 409 -16.63 27.55 1.92
C PHE A 409 -15.27 28.24 2.05
N THR A 410 -15.27 29.57 2.10
CA THR A 410 -14.04 30.37 2.23
C THR A 410 -13.27 30.00 3.49
N LYS A 411 -13.94 29.92 4.64
CA LYS A 411 -13.35 29.49 5.91
C LYS A 411 -12.76 28.08 5.82
N LYS A 412 -13.51 27.10 5.32
CA LYS A 412 -13.06 25.70 5.19
C LYS A 412 -11.86 25.56 4.24
N TYR A 413 -11.91 26.25 3.10
CA TYR A 413 -10.85 26.23 2.10
C TYR A 413 -9.57 26.92 2.63
N MET A 414 -9.70 28.03 3.35
CA MET A 414 -8.57 28.70 4.01
C MET A 414 -7.94 27.84 5.10
N LEU A 415 -8.76 27.21 5.96
CA LEU A 415 -8.27 26.33 7.02
C LEU A 415 -7.56 25.08 6.47
N SER A 416 -8.06 24.51 5.38
CA SER A 416 -7.41 23.36 4.73
C SER A 416 -6.21 23.76 3.85
N ASN A 417 -6.15 25.02 3.42
CA ASN A 417 -5.29 25.48 2.34
C ASN A 417 -5.43 24.61 1.07
N GLY A 418 -6.64 24.12 0.78
CA GLY A 418 -6.91 23.18 -0.32
C GLY A 418 -6.40 21.75 -0.10
N ASN A 419 -5.78 21.43 1.04
CA ASN A 419 -5.32 20.06 1.31
C ASN A 419 -6.50 19.08 1.43
N ALA A 420 -6.50 18.02 0.63
CA ALA A 420 -7.64 17.14 0.49
C ALA A 420 -8.14 16.50 1.80
N ARG A 421 -7.23 15.89 2.57
CA ARG A 421 -7.56 15.26 3.85
C ARG A 421 -8.08 16.27 4.86
N LYS A 422 -7.37 17.40 5.02
CA LYS A 422 -7.80 18.47 5.95
C LYS A 422 -9.15 19.04 5.55
N PHE A 423 -9.41 19.20 4.25
CA PHE A 423 -10.68 19.71 3.76
C PHE A 423 -11.84 18.80 4.15
N LEU A 424 -11.71 17.48 3.98
CA LEU A 424 -12.69 16.52 4.46
C LEU A 424 -12.85 16.57 5.99
N GLU A 425 -11.75 16.70 6.74
CA GLU A 425 -11.79 16.81 8.20
C GLU A 425 -12.54 18.06 8.67
N TYR A 426 -12.28 19.23 8.07
CA TYR A 426 -12.99 20.46 8.40
C TYR A 426 -14.44 20.48 7.92
N CYS A 427 -14.78 19.73 6.87
CA CYS A 427 -16.16 19.57 6.43
C CYS A 427 -16.95 18.62 7.35
N SER A 428 -16.31 17.55 7.83
CA SER A 428 -16.97 16.53 8.68
C SER A 428 -17.07 16.91 10.15
N LYS A 429 -16.20 17.79 10.65
CA LYS A 429 -16.33 18.38 11.98
C LYS A 429 -17.35 19.51 11.94
N ARG A 430 -18.30 19.52 12.88
CA ARG A 430 -19.07 20.73 13.20
C ARG A 430 -18.09 21.74 13.78
N LEU A 431 -17.68 22.73 12.98
CA LEU A 431 -16.88 23.87 13.42
C LEU A 431 -17.76 25.05 13.78
#